data_AF-A0A7S3AN14-F1
#
_entry.id   AF-A0A7S3AN14-F1
#
_cell.length_a   1.000
_cell.length_b   1.000
_cell.length_c   1.000
_cell.angle_alpha   90.00
_cell.angle_beta   90.00
_cell.angle_gamma   90.00
#
_symmetry.space_group_name_H-M   'P 1'
#
loop_
_entity.id
_entity.type
_entity.pdbx_description
1 polymer ?
#
loop_
_entity_poly.entity_id
_entity_poly.type
_entity_poly.pdbx_seq_one_letter_code
_entity_poly.pdbx_strand_id
1 'polypeptide(L)'
;IQLRLAATSAAAPALQPALVLAALSAVAIVEPAAASDVSWIAPTKAVLAPTLTIGTVLFLMRVVLSWFPKYDLNELPWSIAAKPTEPLLKPTRMVIPPVAGVDISPLVWVAFLSFCSEILLGPQGLLTILQRKG
;
A
#
# COMPACT_ATOMS: atom_id res chain seq x y z
N ILE A 1 -29.78 46.06 37.47
CA ILE A 1 -28.41 46.62 37.53
C ILE A 1 -27.59 45.92 36.46
N GLN A 2 -27.13 46.70 35.47
CA GLN A 2 -26.21 46.44 34.35
C GLN A 2 -26.64 45.40 33.28
N LEU A 3 -26.88 45.76 32.00
CA LEU A 3 -26.04 46.38 30.94
C LEU A 3 -24.96 45.46 30.35
N ARG A 4 -24.89 45.50 28.99
CA ARG A 4 -23.81 45.06 28.07
C ARG A 4 -23.84 43.58 27.65
N LEU A 5 -23.54 43.17 26.41
CA LEU A 5 -23.22 43.85 25.15
C LEU A 5 -23.44 42.80 24.03
N ALA A 6 -23.95 43.23 22.88
CA ALA A 6 -23.75 42.50 21.63
C ALA A 6 -22.27 42.53 21.25
N ALA A 7 -21.73 41.43 20.71
CA ALA A 7 -20.88 41.39 19.51
C ALA A 7 -20.17 40.04 19.35
N THR A 8 -20.60 39.30 18.31
CA THR A 8 -19.76 38.91 17.17
C THR A 8 -18.31 38.48 17.44
N SER A 9 -17.99 37.22 17.11
CA SER A 9 -16.83 36.86 16.28
C SER A 9 -16.99 35.39 15.85
N ALA A 10 -17.28 35.17 14.57
CA ALA A 10 -16.32 34.85 13.52
C ALA A 10 -15.91 33.37 13.53
N ALA A 11 -16.32 32.69 12.47
CA ALA A 11 -15.98 31.32 12.15
C ALA A 11 -14.46 31.10 12.11
N ALA A 12 -14.01 30.08 12.82
CA ALA A 12 -12.85 29.30 12.41
C ALA A 12 -13.38 27.89 12.08
N PRO A 13 -13.06 27.29 10.91
CA PRO A 13 -13.36 25.89 10.69
C PRO A 13 -12.48 25.13 11.69
N ALA A 14 -13.05 24.74 12.82
CA ALA A 14 -12.42 23.80 13.71
C ALA A 14 -12.17 22.55 12.87
N LEU A 15 -10.92 22.39 12.42
CA LEU A 15 -10.40 21.16 11.85
C LEU A 15 -10.93 20.05 12.72
N GLN A 16 -11.88 19.28 12.18
CA GLN A 16 -12.67 18.36 12.96
C GLN A 16 -11.69 17.48 13.74
N PRO A 17 -11.74 17.43 15.09
CA PRO A 17 -10.81 16.63 15.88
C PRO A 17 -10.87 15.14 15.48
N ALA A 18 -11.95 14.74 14.81
CA ALA A 18 -12.10 13.45 14.15
C ALA A 18 -11.00 13.15 13.10
N LEU A 19 -10.55 14.13 12.31
CA LEU A 19 -9.54 13.90 11.27
C LEU A 19 -8.13 13.73 11.87
N VAL A 20 -7.83 14.41 12.97
CA VAL A 20 -6.57 14.26 13.72
C VAL A 20 -6.56 12.95 14.52
N LEU A 21 -7.70 12.57 15.11
CA LEU A 21 -7.86 11.27 15.78
C LEU A 21 -7.77 10.08 14.81
N ALA A 22 -8.26 10.23 13.58
CA ALA A 22 -8.11 9.21 12.53
C ALA A 22 -6.66 9.07 12.03
N ALA A 23 -5.85 10.13 12.10
CA ALA A 23 -4.44 10.08 11.71
C ALA A 23 -3.54 9.45 12.78
N LEU A 24 -3.90 9.58 14.08
CA LEU A 24 -3.14 8.98 15.17
C LEU A 24 -3.30 7.45 15.27
N SER A 25 -4.43 6.88 14.81
CA SER A 25 -4.62 5.43 14.77
C SER A 25 -3.81 4.72 13.67
N ALA A 26 -3.21 5.48 12.73
CA ALA A 26 -2.25 4.93 11.77
C ALA A 26 -0.90 4.55 12.43
N VAL A 27 -0.65 5.01 13.64
CA VAL A 27 0.45 4.56 14.52
C VAL A 27 -0.12 3.54 15.51
N ALA A 28 -0.78 2.50 14.99
CA ALA A 28 -0.99 1.27 15.73
C ALA A 28 0.37 0.58 15.88
N ILE A 29 1.22 1.12 16.77
CA ILE A 29 2.31 0.36 17.36
C ILE A 29 1.64 -0.85 18.01
N VAL A 30 1.89 -2.00 17.39
CA VAL A 30 2.02 -3.32 17.99
C VAL A 30 1.34 -3.41 19.35
N GLU A 31 0.08 -3.84 19.33
CA GLU A 31 -0.57 -4.39 20.51
C GLU A 31 0.29 -5.56 20.99
N PRO A 32 0.89 -5.52 22.20
CA PRO A 32 1.68 -6.64 22.69
C PRO A 32 0.69 -7.70 23.18
N ALA A 33 0.13 -8.44 22.21
CA ALA A 33 -0.64 -9.63 22.48
C ALA A 33 0.26 -10.60 23.26
N ALA A 34 -0.11 -10.78 24.52
CA ALA A 34 0.51 -11.73 25.44
C ALA A 34 0.66 -13.09 24.77
N ALA A 35 1.82 -13.71 25.00
CA ALA A 35 2.30 -14.96 24.41
C ALA A 35 1.21 -16.01 24.13
N SER A 36 0.72 -16.02 22.89
CA SER A 36 0.15 -17.21 22.24
C SER A 36 1.16 -17.68 21.19
N ASP A 37 1.18 -18.99 20.90
CA ASP A 37 2.14 -19.65 20.01
C ASP A 37 2.15 -19.07 18.56
N VAL A 38 1.19 -18.19 18.26
CA VAL A 38 0.96 -17.50 16.99
C VAL A 38 1.19 -15.99 17.03
N SER A 39 1.83 -15.46 18.08
CA SER A 39 2.19 -14.04 18.24
C SER A 39 3.00 -13.43 17.10
N TRP A 40 3.75 -14.25 16.35
CA TRP A 40 4.52 -13.82 15.18
C TRP A 40 3.66 -13.43 13.98
N ILE A 41 2.39 -13.85 13.92
CA ILE A 41 1.51 -13.64 12.77
C ILE A 41 1.11 -12.16 12.65
N ALA A 42 0.73 -11.52 13.75
CA ALA A 42 0.30 -10.12 13.75
C ALA A 42 1.37 -9.13 13.22
N PRO A 43 2.63 -9.12 13.72
CA PRO A 43 3.67 -8.26 13.17
C PRO A 43 4.04 -8.64 11.73
N THR A 44 4.00 -9.94 11.39
CA THR A 44 4.26 -10.40 10.00
C THR A 44 3.23 -9.84 9.04
N LYS A 45 1.93 -9.90 9.37
CA LYS A 45 0.86 -9.32 8.55
C LYS A 45 1.02 -7.79 8.41
N ALA A 46 1.41 -7.11 9.49
CA ALA A 46 1.59 -5.67 9.51
C ALA A 46 2.70 -5.18 8.55
N VAL A 47 3.77 -5.97 8.35
CA VAL A 47 4.84 -5.65 7.40
C VAL A 47 4.49 -6.16 6.00
N LEU A 48 3.96 -7.38 5.89
CA LEU A 48 3.71 -8.02 4.60
C LEU A 48 2.61 -7.32 3.80
N ALA A 49 1.55 -6.85 4.47
CA ALA A 49 0.44 -6.16 3.81
C ALA A 49 0.84 -4.89 3.06
N PRO A 50 1.51 -3.90 3.67
CA PRO A 50 1.97 -2.72 2.95
C PRO A 50 3.03 -3.07 1.90
N THR A 51 3.94 -4.02 2.16
CA THR A 51 4.95 -4.42 1.16
C THR A 51 4.33 -4.97 -0.12
N LEU A 52 3.37 -5.90 0.00
CA LEU A 52 2.66 -6.46 -1.16
C LEU A 52 1.83 -5.40 -1.87
N THR A 53 1.16 -4.52 -1.11
CA THR A 53 0.35 -3.44 -1.67
C THR A 53 1.20 -2.45 -2.44
N ILE A 54 2.32 -1.98 -1.86
CA ILE A 54 3.28 -1.08 -2.50
C ILE A 54 3.84 -1.74 -3.75
N GLY A 55 4.28 -3.00 -3.68
CA GLY A 55 4.75 -3.76 -4.84
C GLY A 55 3.72 -3.78 -5.98
N THR A 56 2.47 -4.12 -5.67
CA THR A 56 1.37 -4.13 -6.64
C THR A 56 1.16 -2.75 -7.27
N VAL A 57 1.16 -1.68 -6.47
CA VAL A 57 1.03 -0.31 -6.97
C VAL A 57 2.20 0.06 -7.88
N LEU A 58 3.44 -0.29 -7.52
CA LEU A 58 4.61 -0.02 -8.36
C LEU A 58 4.54 -0.76 -9.69
N PHE A 59 4.13 -2.03 -9.70
CA PHE A 59 3.94 -2.78 -10.94
C PHE A 59 2.76 -2.25 -11.77
N LEU A 60 1.67 -1.84 -11.14
CA LEU A 60 0.54 -1.20 -11.83
C LEU A 60 0.98 0.11 -12.48
N MET A 61 1.77 0.92 -11.76
CA MET A 61 2.37 2.13 -12.28
C MET A 61 3.30 1.83 -13.49
N ARG A 62 4.03 0.70 -13.46
CA ARG A 62 4.84 0.24 -14.61
C ARG A 62 3.99 -0.13 -15.82
N VAL A 63 2.82 -0.75 -15.63
CA VAL A 63 1.88 -1.03 -16.74
C VAL A 63 1.47 0.31 -17.38
N VAL A 64 1.02 1.28 -16.58
CA VAL A 64 0.57 2.58 -17.08
C VAL A 64 1.72 3.34 -17.77
N LEU A 65 2.91 3.39 -17.17
CA LEU A 65 4.06 4.06 -17.77
C LEU A 65 4.52 3.41 -19.08
N SER A 66 4.33 2.09 -19.24
CA SER A 66 4.67 1.40 -20.49
C SER A 66 3.82 1.87 -21.67
N TRP A 67 2.63 2.44 -21.44
CA TRP A 67 1.81 3.03 -22.49
C TRP A 67 2.35 4.37 -22.99
N PHE A 68 3.27 4.99 -22.24
CA PHE A 68 3.88 6.28 -22.56
C PHE A 68 5.40 6.13 -22.76
N PRO A 69 5.85 5.55 -23.89
CA PRO A 69 7.28 5.29 -24.16
C PRO A 69 8.13 6.56 -24.31
N LYS A 70 7.54 7.75 -24.20
CA LYS A 70 8.23 9.04 -24.27
C LYS A 70 8.91 9.45 -22.95
N TYR A 71 8.53 8.84 -21.82
CA TYR A 71 9.12 9.16 -20.52
C TYR A 71 10.33 8.28 -20.25
N ASP A 72 11.44 8.88 -19.82
CA ASP A 72 12.61 8.11 -19.39
C ASP A 72 12.37 7.53 -17.99
N LEU A 73 12.38 6.20 -17.91
CA LEU A 73 12.19 5.45 -16.67
C LEU A 73 13.37 5.60 -15.70
N ASN A 74 14.51 6.14 -16.15
CA ASN A 74 15.70 6.38 -15.33
C ASN A 74 15.72 7.77 -14.70
N GLU A 75 14.84 8.69 -15.14
CA GLU A 75 14.74 10.04 -14.59
C GLU A 75 13.78 10.09 -13.38
N LEU A 76 14.02 11.02 -12.47
CA LEU A 76 13.15 11.23 -11.30
C LEU A 76 11.91 12.05 -11.68
N PRO A 77 10.74 11.79 -11.05
CA PRO A 77 10.35 10.71 -10.13
C PRO A 77 10.13 9.27 -10.69
N TRP A 78 10.08 9.04 -12.00
CA TRP A 78 9.72 7.75 -12.62
C TRP A 78 10.66 6.60 -12.20
N SER A 79 11.93 6.93 -11.99
CA SER A 79 12.96 6.02 -11.46
C SER A 79 12.61 5.38 -10.12
N ILE A 80 11.77 6.01 -9.29
CA ILE A 80 11.36 5.47 -7.99
C ILE A 80 10.57 4.18 -8.15
N ALA A 81 9.79 4.05 -9.22
CA ALA A 81 9.06 2.81 -9.50
C ALA A 81 9.80 1.88 -10.46
N ALA A 82 10.58 2.42 -11.39
CA ALA A 82 11.34 1.60 -12.33
C ALA A 82 12.45 0.81 -11.63
N LYS A 83 13.30 1.46 -10.83
CA LYS A 83 14.45 0.81 -10.17
C LYS A 83 14.09 -0.41 -9.30
N PRO A 84 13.10 -0.35 -8.39
CA PRO A 84 12.78 -1.51 -7.55
C PRO A 84 12.09 -2.65 -8.32
N THR A 85 11.39 -2.35 -9.42
CA THR A 85 10.67 -3.36 -10.20
C THR A 85 11.53 -4.02 -11.29
N GLU A 86 12.57 -3.32 -11.78
CA GLU A 86 13.46 -3.81 -12.84
C GLU A 86 14.16 -5.16 -12.56
N PRO A 87 14.69 -5.47 -11.35
CA PRO A 87 15.31 -6.78 -11.10
C PRO A 87 14.32 -7.95 -11.24
N LEU A 88 13.04 -7.72 -10.98
CA LEU A 88 11.97 -8.71 -11.16
C LEU A 88 11.49 -8.77 -12.61
N LEU A 89 11.44 -7.62 -13.29
CA LEU A 89 10.95 -7.52 -14.67
C LEU A 89 11.94 -8.06 -15.71
N LYS A 90 13.23 -7.85 -15.52
CA LYS A 90 14.29 -8.30 -16.44
C LYS A 90 14.20 -9.79 -16.80
N PRO A 91 14.10 -10.73 -15.84
CA PRO A 91 13.93 -12.15 -16.16
C PRO A 91 12.57 -12.46 -16.78
N THR A 92 11.47 -11.85 -16.30
CA THR A 92 10.13 -12.10 -16.88
C THR A 92 10.01 -11.62 -18.33
N ARG A 93 10.68 -10.54 -18.71
CA ARG A 93 10.72 -10.05 -20.10
C ARG A 93 11.43 -10.99 -21.06
N MET A 94 12.30 -11.87 -20.57
CA MET A 94 12.92 -12.91 -21.40
C MET A 94 11.92 -14.00 -21.77
N VAL A 95 10.93 -14.25 -20.91
CA VAL A 95 9.86 -15.24 -21.15
C VAL A 95 8.70 -14.62 -21.93
N ILE A 96 8.31 -13.40 -21.55
CA ILE A 96 7.18 -12.66 -22.15
C ILE A 96 7.73 -11.33 -22.70
N PRO A 97 8.19 -11.31 -23.96
CA PRO A 97 8.70 -10.10 -24.56
C PRO A 97 7.59 -9.03 -24.65
N PRO A 98 7.95 -7.74 -24.59
CA PRO A 98 6.99 -6.66 -24.77
C PRO A 98 6.37 -6.72 -26.16
N VAL A 99 5.05 -6.52 -26.23
CA VAL A 99 4.29 -6.55 -27.48
C VAL A 99 3.77 -5.13 -27.75
N ALA A 100 4.00 -4.63 -28.97
CA ALA A 100 3.55 -3.30 -29.40
C ALA A 100 4.06 -2.11 -28.54
N GLY A 101 5.27 -2.23 -27.96
CA GLY A 101 5.85 -1.19 -27.10
C GLY A 101 5.23 -1.09 -25.71
N VAL A 102 4.28 -1.98 -25.38
CA VAL A 102 3.66 -2.10 -24.07
C VAL A 102 4.23 -3.31 -23.33
N ASP A 103 4.70 -3.07 -22.10
CA ASP A 103 5.22 -4.12 -21.23
C ASP A 103 4.04 -4.83 -20.54
N ILE A 104 3.75 -6.08 -20.91
CA ILE A 104 2.74 -6.91 -20.22
C ILE A 104 3.33 -7.66 -19.02
N SER A 105 4.67 -7.80 -18.95
CA SER A 105 5.36 -8.43 -17.81
C SER A 105 4.93 -7.89 -16.42
N PRO A 106 4.78 -6.57 -16.20
CA PRO A 106 4.31 -6.02 -14.93
C PRO A 106 2.88 -6.45 -14.58
N LEU A 107 1.99 -6.69 -15.55
CA LEU A 107 0.62 -7.13 -15.30
C LEU A 107 0.58 -8.52 -14.68
N VAL A 108 1.47 -9.41 -15.14
CA VAL A 108 1.62 -10.76 -14.55
C VAL A 108 2.03 -10.65 -13.08
N TRP A 109 2.95 -9.75 -12.76
CA TRP A 109 3.35 -9.48 -11.37
C TRP A 109 2.25 -8.86 -10.54
N VAL A 110 1.43 -7.95 -11.08
CA VAL A 110 0.24 -7.43 -10.39
C VAL A 110 -0.72 -8.57 -10.03
N ALA A 111 -1.02 -9.45 -10.98
CA ALA A 111 -1.90 -10.59 -10.75
C ALA A 111 -1.32 -11.55 -9.69
N PHE A 112 -0.02 -11.84 -9.78
CA PHE A 112 0.69 -12.70 -8.83
C PHE A 112 0.70 -12.12 -7.41
N LEU A 113 1.07 -10.85 -7.25
CA LEU A 113 1.11 -10.19 -5.93
C LEU A 113 -0.29 -10.06 -5.33
N SER A 114 -1.30 -9.78 -6.15
CA SER A 114 -2.70 -9.71 -5.71
C SER A 114 -3.19 -11.08 -5.22
N PHE A 115 -2.86 -12.14 -5.97
CA PHE A 115 -3.14 -13.52 -5.56
C PHE A 115 -2.43 -13.88 -4.24
N CYS A 116 -1.14 -13.58 -4.11
CA CYS A 116 -0.40 -13.79 -2.85
C CYS A 116 -1.00 -13.00 -1.69
N SER A 117 -1.42 -11.76 -1.92
CA SER A 117 -2.07 -10.93 -0.91
C SER A 117 -3.36 -11.57 -0.41
N GLU A 118 -4.22 -12.05 -1.32
CA GLU A 118 -5.48 -12.70 -0.92
C GLU A 118 -5.24 -14.02 -0.18
N ILE A 119 -4.34 -14.87 -0.68
CA ILE A 119 -4.05 -16.17 -0.06
C ILE A 119 -3.37 -16.03 1.30
N LEU A 120 -2.48 -15.05 1.48
CA LEU A 120 -1.73 -14.89 2.74
C LEU A 120 -2.49 -14.02 3.74
N LEU A 121 -3.05 -12.90 3.28
CA LEU A 121 -3.57 -11.82 4.13
C LEU A 121 -5.09 -11.65 4.08
N GLY A 122 -5.75 -12.26 3.10
CA GLY A 122 -7.19 -12.09 2.88
C GLY A 122 -8.06 -12.54 4.06
N PRO A 123 -9.37 -12.27 4.01
CA PRO A 123 -10.33 -12.69 5.05
C PRO A 123 -10.34 -14.20 5.28
N GLN A 124 -10.06 -14.97 4.22
CA GLN A 124 -9.90 -16.43 4.21
C GLN A 124 -8.43 -16.87 4.10
N GLY A 125 -7.48 -15.93 4.22
CA GLY A 125 -6.06 -16.21 4.03
C GLY A 125 -5.46 -17.09 5.11
N LEU A 126 -4.37 -17.78 4.77
CA LEU A 126 -3.67 -18.75 5.61
C LEU A 126 -3.27 -18.14 6.97
N LEU A 127 -2.73 -16.92 6.98
CA LEU A 127 -2.31 -16.26 8.22
C LEU A 127 -3.51 -15.90 9.11
N THR A 128 -4.63 -15.51 8.50
CA THR A 128 -5.87 -15.21 9.23
C THR A 128 -6.49 -16.47 9.85
N ILE A 129 -6.42 -17.61 9.16
CA ILE A 129 -6.91 -18.89 9.69
C ILE A 129 -6.03 -19.38 10.83
N LEU A 130 -4.70 -19.32 10.68
CA LEU A 130 -3.76 -19.74 11.72
C LEU A 130 -3.90 -18.89 12.99
N GLN A 131 -4.08 -17.57 12.85
CA GLN A 131 -4.31 -16.66 13.98
C GLN A 131 -5.61 -16.93 14.74
N ARG A 132 -6.64 -17.49 14.07
CA ARG A 132 -7.93 -17.82 14.72
C ARG A 132 -7.91 -19.19 15.42
N LYS A 133 -6.96 -20.06 15.08
CA LYS A 133 -6.87 -21.43 15.58
C LYS A 133 -5.89 -21.60 16.73
N GLY A 134 -4.87 -20.76 16.83
CA GLY A 134 -3.96 -20.68 17.99
C GLY A 134 -4.39 -19.58 18.94
#